data_AF-A0A961J0V8-F1
#
_entry.id   AF-A0A961J0V8-F1
#
_cell.length_a   1.000
_cell.length_b   1.000
_cell.length_c   1.000
_cell.angle_alpha   90.00
_cell.angle_beta   90.00
_cell.angle_gamma   90.00
#
_symmetry.space_group_name_H-M   'P 1'
#
loop_
_entity.id
_entity.type
_entity.pdbx_description
1 polymer ?
#
loop_
_entity_poly.entity_id
_entity_poly.type
_entity_poly.pdbx_seq_one_letter_code
_entity_poly.pdbx_strand_id
1 'polypeptide(L)'
;MTDKLQDVYRTRVAEGLLNPDPAQLAVLPMLDDLRQHLEATHLKRRGILGGLFHKPEEVPMGLYLWGGVGRGKSMLMDLFVKHLGIQRKRRVHFHAFMQQVHEGMHKARQAGAADALEPVAKALTD
;
A
#
# COMPACT_ATOMS: atom_id res chain seq x y z
N MET A 1 -10.03 -10.95 15.41
CA MET A 1 -10.25 -11.23 13.98
C MET A 1 -10.18 -9.89 13.26
N THR A 2 -9.34 -9.74 12.25
CA THR A 2 -9.35 -8.51 11.43
C THR A 2 -10.56 -8.59 10.52
N ASP A 3 -11.53 -7.70 10.70
CA ASP A 3 -12.74 -7.66 9.86
C ASP A 3 -12.35 -7.54 8.38
N LYS A 4 -13.08 -8.25 7.50
CA LYS A 4 -12.89 -8.10 6.06
C LYS A 4 -13.24 -6.68 5.66
N LEU A 5 -12.53 -6.13 4.67
CA LEU A 5 -12.84 -4.79 4.13
C LEU A 5 -14.29 -4.70 3.65
N GLN A 6 -14.84 -5.81 3.13
CA GLN A 6 -16.23 -5.91 2.74
C GLN A 6 -17.21 -5.69 3.91
N ASP A 7 -16.90 -6.22 5.09
CA ASP A 7 -17.77 -6.08 6.27
C ASP A 7 -17.74 -4.65 6.78
N VAL A 8 -16.56 -4.03 6.86
CA VAL A 8 -16.43 -2.62 7.23
C VAL A 8 -17.16 -1.70 6.25
N TYR A 9 -17.07 -1.99 4.95
CA TYR A 9 -17.82 -1.25 3.93
C TYR A 9 -19.33 -1.37 4.13
N ARG A 10 -19.83 -2.60 4.34
CA ARG A 10 -21.26 -2.86 4.57
C ARG A 10 -21.77 -2.17 5.82
N THR A 11 -20.99 -2.18 6.92
CA THR A 11 -21.34 -1.45 8.14
C THR A 11 -21.50 0.04 7.85
N ARG A 12 -20.56 0.67 7.13
CA ARG A 12 -20.66 2.09 6.77
C ARG A 12 -21.84 2.40 5.85
N VAL A 13 -22.23 1.46 4.98
CA VAL A 13 -23.46 1.59 4.18
C VAL A 13 -24.70 1.52 5.08
N ALA A 14 -24.75 0.56 6.02
CA ALA A 14 -25.86 0.42 6.96
C ALA A 14 -26.01 1.63 7.89
N GLU A 15 -24.89 2.28 8.25
CA GLU A 15 -24.85 3.51 9.03
C GLU A 15 -25.19 4.78 8.20
N GLY A 16 -25.39 4.66 6.89
CA GLY A 16 -25.65 5.81 6.00
C GLY A 16 -24.43 6.69 5.72
N LEU A 17 -23.23 6.24 6.10
CA LEU A 17 -21.96 6.94 5.84
C LEU A 17 -21.46 6.76 4.41
N LEU A 18 -21.92 5.72 3.72
CA LEU A 18 -21.60 5.42 2.33
C LEU A 18 -22.85 5.08 1.53
N ASN A 19 -22.87 5.52 0.27
CA ASN A 19 -23.80 5.01 -0.72
C ASN A 19 -23.19 3.75 -1.36
N PRO A 20 -23.94 2.64 -1.49
CA PRO A 20 -23.42 1.43 -2.10
C PRO A 20 -23.12 1.66 -3.59
N ASP A 21 -21.91 1.31 -4.03
CA ASP A 21 -21.51 1.31 -5.44
C ASP A 21 -21.08 -0.11 -5.86
N PRO A 22 -21.72 -0.72 -6.88
CA PRO A 22 -21.35 -2.05 -7.37
C PRO A 22 -19.89 -2.20 -7.79
N ALA A 23 -19.28 -1.15 -8.37
CA ALA A 23 -17.88 -1.20 -8.76
C ALA A 23 -16.93 -1.17 -7.55
N GLN A 24 -17.32 -0.47 -6.47
CA GLN A 24 -16.57 -0.52 -5.22
C GLN A 24 -16.68 -1.92 -4.60
N LEU A 25 -17.89 -2.48 -4.52
CA LEU A 25 -18.12 -3.82 -4.00
C LEU A 25 -17.33 -4.91 -4.75
N ALA A 26 -17.20 -4.78 -6.07
CA ALA A 26 -16.43 -5.73 -6.90
C ALA A 26 -14.92 -5.71 -6.61
N VAL A 27 -14.38 -4.60 -6.12
CA VAL A 27 -12.95 -4.43 -5.84
C VAL A 27 -12.57 -4.87 -4.42
N LEU A 28 -13.50 -4.81 -3.47
CA LEU A 28 -13.24 -5.13 -2.06
C LEU A 28 -12.60 -6.52 -1.84
N PRO A 29 -13.04 -7.61 -2.50
CA PRO A 29 -12.39 -8.92 -2.37
C PRO A 29 -10.93 -8.89 -2.81
N MET A 30 -10.62 -8.22 -3.93
CA MET A 30 -9.24 -8.11 -4.43
C MET A 30 -8.34 -7.35 -3.45
N LEU A 31 -8.87 -6.29 -2.83
CA LEU A 31 -8.16 -5.54 -1.80
C LEU A 31 -7.94 -6.39 -0.54
N ASP A 32 -8.92 -7.21 -0.15
CA ASP A 32 -8.77 -8.14 0.99
C ASP A 32 -7.74 -9.24 0.70
N ASP A 33 -7.68 -9.77 -0.52
CA ASP A 33 -6.69 -10.76 -0.94
C ASP A 33 -5.27 -10.15 -0.92
N LEU A 34 -5.11 -8.95 -1.48
CA LEU A 34 -3.85 -8.22 -1.42
C LEU A 34 -3.43 -7.94 0.03
N ARG A 35 -4.38 -7.53 0.88
CA ARG A 35 -4.14 -7.29 2.31
C ARG A 35 -3.61 -8.55 2.99
N GLN A 36 -4.27 -9.69 2.79
CA GLN A 36 -3.86 -10.97 3.36
C GLN A 36 -2.47 -11.41 2.89
N HIS A 37 -2.18 -11.28 1.60
CA HIS A 37 -0.85 -11.58 1.07
C HIS A 37 0.23 -10.69 1.68
N LEU A 38 0.02 -9.37 1.72
CA LEU A 38 0.97 -8.44 2.31
C LEU A 38 1.23 -8.71 3.80
N GLU A 39 0.18 -8.99 4.57
CA GLU A 39 0.29 -9.32 6.00
C GLU A 39 1.02 -10.65 6.23
N ALA A 40 0.76 -11.67 5.42
CA ALA A 40 1.42 -12.97 5.51
C ALA A 40 2.93 -12.88 5.19
N THR A 41 3.30 -12.15 4.13
CA THR A 41 4.70 -11.88 3.74
C THR A 41 5.42 -11.07 4.84
N HIS A 42 4.75 -10.07 5.42
CA HIS A 42 5.35 -9.24 6.46
C HIS A 42 5.69 -10.03 7.73
N LEU A 43 4.90 -11.04 8.10
CA LEU A 43 5.17 -11.88 9.28
C LEU A 43 6.36 -12.82 9.10
N LYS A 44 6.63 -13.31 7.88
CA LYS A 44 7.73 -14.26 7.60
C LYS A 44 9.12 -13.64 7.68
N ARG A 45 9.24 -12.32 7.48
CA ARG A 45 10.52 -11.58 7.59
C ARG A 45 11.11 -11.50 9.01
N ARG A 46 10.42 -11.99 10.05
CA ARG A 46 10.85 -11.91 11.47
C ARG A 46 11.64 -13.11 12.00
N GLY A 47 11.96 -14.12 11.19
CA GLY A 47 12.69 -15.32 11.63
C GLY A 47 14.22 -15.16 11.59
N ILE A 48 14.90 -15.26 12.74
CA ILE A 48 16.36 -15.09 12.91
C ILE A 48 17.16 -16.36 12.49
N LEU A 49 16.49 -17.43 12.04
CA LEU A 49 17.11 -18.74 11.75
C LEU A 49 17.02 -19.21 10.27
N GLY A 50 16.66 -18.32 9.32
CA GLY A 50 16.32 -18.70 7.94
C GLY A 50 17.46 -18.71 6.90
N GLY A 51 18.70 -18.98 7.31
CA GLY A 51 19.90 -18.69 6.51
C GLY A 51 20.25 -19.64 5.35
N LEU A 52 19.68 -20.86 5.27
CA LEU A 52 20.13 -21.86 4.28
C LEU A 52 19.10 -22.26 3.20
N PHE A 53 17.85 -21.80 3.29
CA PHE A 53 16.80 -22.12 2.30
C PHE A 53 15.92 -20.91 2.00
N HIS A 54 16.55 -19.78 1.65
CA HIS A 54 15.83 -18.56 1.28
C HIS A 54 15.20 -18.74 -0.11
N LYS A 55 13.97 -19.27 -0.15
CA LYS A 55 13.13 -19.18 -1.36
C LYS A 55 12.79 -17.70 -1.55
N PRO A 56 13.02 -17.09 -2.72
CA PRO A 56 12.63 -15.70 -2.96
C PRO A 56 11.14 -15.58 -2.67
N GLU A 57 10.81 -14.74 -1.70
CA GLU A 57 9.45 -14.52 -1.27
C GLU A 57 8.72 -13.78 -2.40
N GLU A 58 7.67 -14.39 -2.95
CA GLU A 58 6.88 -13.80 -4.02
C GLU A 58 6.22 -12.52 -3.48
N VAL A 59 6.73 -11.37 -3.92
CA VAL A 59 6.11 -10.07 -3.65
C VAL A 59 4.76 -10.07 -4.37
N PRO A 60 3.63 -9.89 -3.65
CA PRO A 60 2.33 -9.91 -4.30
C PRO A 60 2.23 -8.75 -5.30
N MET A 61 1.65 -9.04 -6.47
CA MET A 61 1.33 -8.01 -7.45
C MET A 61 0.35 -6.99 -6.84
N GLY A 62 0.61 -5.71 -7.08
CA GLY A 62 -0.27 -4.63 -6.62
C GLY A 62 -1.57 -4.52 -7.41
N LEU A 63 -2.48 -3.67 -6.95
CA LEU A 63 -3.74 -3.35 -7.63
C LEU A 63 -3.72 -1.94 -8.20
N TYR A 64 -4.18 -1.79 -9.44
CA TYR A 64 -4.36 -0.50 -10.11
C TYR A 64 -5.85 -0.19 -10.27
N LEU A 65 -6.37 0.70 -9.42
CA LEU A 65 -7.77 1.12 -9.46
C LEU A 65 -7.95 2.32 -10.40
N TRP A 66 -8.73 2.13 -11.45
CA TRP A 66 -9.07 3.18 -12.42
C TRP A 66 -10.59 3.28 -12.59
N GLY A 67 -11.05 4.42 -13.11
CA GLY A 67 -12.48 4.70 -13.31
C GLY A 67 -12.83 6.16 -13.08
N GLY A 68 -14.11 6.50 -13.20
CA GLY A 68 -14.61 7.87 -13.19
C GLY A 68 -14.21 8.71 -11.96
N VAL A 69 -14.14 10.03 -12.14
CA VAL A 69 -13.92 11.00 -11.06
C VAL A 69 -15.04 10.91 -10.03
N GLY A 70 -14.74 11.09 -8.74
CA GLY A 70 -15.74 11.07 -7.67
C GLY A 70 -16.24 9.69 -7.24
N ARG A 71 -15.84 8.60 -7.90
CA ARG A 71 -16.28 7.22 -7.58
C ARG A 71 -15.68 6.59 -6.31
N GLY A 72 -15.04 7.39 -5.45
CA GLY A 72 -14.55 6.88 -4.15
C GLY A 72 -13.27 6.03 -4.18
N LYS A 73 -12.47 6.05 -5.26
CA LYS A 73 -11.17 5.33 -5.33
C LYS A 73 -10.23 5.66 -4.17
N SER A 74 -10.08 6.95 -3.84
CA SER A 74 -9.25 7.39 -2.72
C SER A 74 -9.79 6.92 -1.37
N MET A 75 -11.12 6.88 -1.22
CA MET A 75 -11.78 6.36 -0.02
C MET A 75 -11.54 4.86 0.14
N LEU A 76 -11.60 4.07 -0.93
CA LEU A 76 -11.23 2.65 -0.89
C LEU A 76 -9.78 2.45 -0.47
N MET A 77 -8.86 3.31 -0.95
CA MET A 77 -7.46 3.28 -0.51
C MET A 77 -7.32 3.63 0.98
N ASP A 78 -8.11 4.58 1.49
CA ASP A 78 -8.14 4.91 2.93
C ASP A 78 -8.63 3.74 3.76
N LEU A 79 -9.69 3.08 3.30
CA LEU A 79 -10.25 1.89 3.95
C LEU A 79 -9.20 0.77 3.99
N PHE A 80 -8.53 0.49 2.87
CA PHE A 80 -7.48 -0.52 2.76
C PHE A 80 -6.30 -0.22 3.71
N VAL A 81 -5.71 0.97 3.63
CA VAL A 81 -4.54 1.34 4.45
C VAL A 81 -4.89 1.32 5.94
N LYS A 82 -6.09 1.77 6.33
CA LYS A 82 -6.53 1.78 7.73
C LYS A 82 -6.61 0.38 8.34
N HIS A 83 -7.00 -0.63 7.56
CA HIS A 83 -7.18 -2.01 8.05
C HIS A 83 -6.01 -2.94 7.72
N LEU A 84 -4.96 -2.45 7.05
CA LEU A 84 -3.75 -3.20 6.81
C LEU A 84 -2.97 -3.38 8.13
N GLY A 85 -2.75 -4.62 8.57
CA GLY A 85 -2.06 -4.99 9.81
C GLY A 85 -0.54 -4.74 9.83
N ILE A 86 -0.02 -3.95 8.89
CA ILE A 86 1.40 -3.62 8.75
C ILE A 86 1.69 -2.27 9.41
N GLN A 87 2.69 -2.21 10.28
CA GLN A 87 3.10 -0.95 10.93
C GLN A 87 3.90 -0.06 9.96
N ARG A 88 4.86 -0.66 9.25
CA ARG A 88 5.70 0.01 8.25
C ARG A 88 4.96 0.13 6.91
N LYS A 89 4.00 1.05 6.85
CA LYS A 89 3.22 1.36 5.65
C LYS A 89 3.12 2.88 5.47
N ARG A 90 3.15 3.34 4.23
CA ARG A 90 3.02 4.76 3.90
C ARG A 90 1.98 4.95 2.80
N ARG A 91 1.02 5.84 3.02
CA ARG A 91 0.09 6.32 1.98
C ARG A 91 0.63 7.65 1.45
N VAL A 92 0.70 7.78 0.13
CA VAL A 92 1.18 9.00 -0.51
C VAL A 92 0.26 9.42 -1.66
N HIS A 93 0.18 10.73 -1.88
CA HIS A 93 -0.32 11.26 -3.15
C HIS A 93 0.83 11.26 -4.15
N PHE A 94 0.61 10.67 -5.33
CA PHE A 94 1.68 10.44 -6.31
C PHE A 94 2.48 11.71 -6.65
N HIS A 95 1.81 12.85 -6.87
CA HIS A 95 2.52 14.08 -7.23
C HIS A 95 3.43 14.60 -6.10
N ALA A 96 2.93 14.62 -4.87
CA ALA A 96 3.73 15.00 -3.70
C ALA A 96 4.89 14.02 -3.46
N PHE A 97 4.67 12.73 -3.71
CA PHE A 97 5.73 11.72 -3.66
C PHE A 97 6.81 11.97 -4.71
N MET A 98 6.43 12.24 -5.96
CA MET A 98 7.39 12.52 -7.02
C MET A 98 8.17 13.83 -6.78
N GLN A 99 7.52 14.85 -6.21
CA GLN A 99 8.23 16.07 -5.77
C GLN A 99 9.30 15.74 -4.72
N GLN A 100 8.94 14.96 -3.68
CA GLN A 100 9.92 14.52 -2.67
C GLN A 100 11.08 13.74 -3.30
N VAL A 101 10.80 12.83 -4.24
CA VAL A 101 11.84 12.05 -4.94
C VAL A 101 12.76 12.98 -5.73
N HIS A 102 12.20 13.92 -6.50
CA HIS A 102 12.98 14.85 -7.30
C HIS A 102 13.86 15.75 -6.41
N GLU A 103 13.32 16.29 -5.32
CA GLU A 103 14.09 17.08 -4.36
C GLU A 103 15.26 16.29 -3.75
N GLY A 104 15.01 15.03 -3.37
CA GLY A 104 16.05 14.14 -2.87
C GLY A 104 17.16 13.90 -3.91
N MET A 105 16.77 13.63 -5.15
CA MET A 105 17.73 13.43 -6.25
C MET A 105 18.54 14.70 -6.54
N HIS A 106 17.91 15.88 -6.49
CA HIS A 106 18.62 17.15 -6.65
C HIS A 106 19.69 17.35 -5.57
N LYS A 107 19.35 17.10 -4.30
CA LYS A 107 20.31 17.17 -3.18
C LYS A 107 21.45 16.17 -3.33
N ALA A 108 21.15 14.94 -3.73
CA ALA A 108 22.15 13.90 -3.96
C ALA A 108 23.14 14.29 -5.07
N ARG A 109 22.65 14.86 -6.17
CA ARG A 109 23.50 15.36 -7.27
C ARG A 109 24.41 16.50 -6.81
N GLN A 110 23.88 17.45 -6.03
CA GLN A 110 24.66 18.55 -5.47
C GLN A 110 25.77 18.06 -4.52
N ALA A 111 25.53 16.95 -3.83
CA ALA A 111 26.51 16.28 -2.97
C ALA A 111 27.52 15.40 -3.75
N GLY A 112 27.46 15.38 -5.08
CA GLY A 112 28.39 14.61 -5.93
C GLY A 112 28.08 13.10 -6.03
N ALA A 113 26.86 12.67 -5.70
CA ALA A 113 26.48 11.27 -5.84
C ALA A 113 26.49 10.84 -7.32
N ALA A 114 27.21 9.75 -7.62
CA ALA A 114 27.25 9.16 -8.96
C ALA A 114 25.88 8.58 -9.37
N ASP A 115 25.22 7.89 -8.44
CA ASP A 115 23.80 7.50 -8.55
C ASP A 115 22.97 8.32 -7.55
N ALA A 116 22.19 9.25 -8.08
CA ALA A 116 21.33 10.11 -7.28
C ALA A 116 20.07 9.41 -6.75
N LEU A 117 19.71 8.25 -7.30
CA LEU A 117 18.52 7.50 -6.91
C LEU A 117 18.79 6.61 -5.69
N GLU A 118 19.98 6.03 -5.59
CA GLU A 118 20.38 5.15 -4.48
C GLU A 118 20.14 5.78 -3.08
N PRO A 119 20.63 7.00 -2.77
CA PRO A 119 20.40 7.60 -1.45
C PRO A 119 18.92 7.95 -1.21
N VAL A 120 18.17 8.28 -2.26
CA VAL A 120 16.74 8.57 -2.16
C VAL A 120 15.95 7.29 -1.86
N ALA A 121 16.28 6.18 -2.53
CA ALA A 121 15.66 4.89 -2.30
C ALA A 121 15.91 4.42 -0.86
N LYS A 122 17.15 4.52 -0.36
CA LYS A 122 17.48 4.21 1.04
C LYS A 122 16.63 5.02 2.02
N ALA A 123 16.53 6.33 1.82
CA ALA A 123 15.71 7.21 2.66
C ALA A 123 14.19 6.95 2.59
N LEU A 124 13.70 6.32 1.52
CA LEU A 124 12.29 5.91 1.39
C LEU A 124 12.00 4.55 2.03
N THR A 125 13.04 3.75 2.29
CA THR A 125 12.94 2.41 2.89
C THR A 125 13.11 2.39 4.39
N ASP A 126 13.30 3.55 5.04
CA ASP A 126 13.34 3.73 6.50
C ASP A 126 11.93 4.01 7.06
#